data_AF-A0A3N0E6U9-F1
#
_entry.id   AF-A0A3N0E6U9-F1
#
_cell.length_a   1.000
_cell.length_b   1.000
_cell.length_c   1.000
_cell.angle_alpha   90.00
_cell.angle_beta   90.00
_cell.angle_gamma   90.00
#
_symmetry.space_group_name_H-M   'P 1'
#
loop_
_entity.id
_entity.type
_entity.pdbx_description
1 polymer ?
#
loop_
_entity_poly.entity_id
_entity_poly.type
_entity_poly.pdbx_seq_one_letter_code
_entity_poly.pdbx_strand_id
1 'polypeptide(L)'
;MVRHNRRPVIPASELRPNQLSLYPGEPTMVACPDCGAWRVLRRSMVAPHRAADGNTRCPGSAQRIRLDLTPGAWLARLRIAETQAGLRRPTTVRPADPHIERVPGRVDAANAAA
;
A
#
# COMPACT_ATOMS: atom_id res chain seq x y z
N MET A 1 -20.70 21.18 -5.84
CA MET A 1 -20.16 20.82 -4.50
C MET A 1 -19.90 19.32 -4.46
N VAL A 2 -18.67 18.87 -4.17
CA VAL A 2 -18.39 17.42 -4.05
C VAL A 2 -18.91 16.95 -2.70
N ARG A 3 -19.83 15.97 -2.70
CA ARG A 3 -20.30 15.32 -1.47
C ARG A 3 -19.23 14.36 -0.96
N HIS A 4 -19.00 14.37 0.35
CA HIS A 4 -18.14 13.38 1.00
C HIS A 4 -18.77 11.99 0.92
N ASN A 5 -17.95 10.94 1.05
CA ASN A 5 -18.40 9.54 0.95
C ASN A 5 -19.17 9.03 2.19
N ARG A 6 -19.60 9.92 3.10
CA ARG A 6 -20.33 9.63 4.36
C ARG A 6 -19.61 8.69 5.35
N ARG A 7 -18.34 8.33 5.12
CA ARG A 7 -17.55 7.54 6.06
C ARG A 7 -17.01 8.41 7.21
N PRO A 8 -16.59 7.80 8.34
CA PRO A 8 -15.92 8.49 9.42
C PRO A 8 -14.71 9.30 8.93
N VAL A 9 -14.44 10.43 9.58
CA VAL A 9 -13.27 11.26 9.26
C VAL A 9 -12.03 10.57 9.79
N ILE A 10 -11.01 10.44 8.94
CA ILE A 10 -9.73 9.86 9.35
C ILE A 10 -8.80 11.00 9.80
N PRO A 11 -8.33 11.03 11.05
CA PRO A 11 -7.29 11.95 11.45
C PRO A 11 -5.96 11.61 10.76
N ALA A 12 -5.21 12.63 10.37
CA ALA A 12 -3.89 12.47 9.77
C ALA A 12 -2.92 11.74 10.71
N SER A 13 -3.11 11.89 12.02
CA SER A 13 -2.34 11.18 13.04
C SER A 13 -2.43 9.66 12.96
N GLU A 14 -3.57 9.11 12.52
CA GLU A 14 -3.80 7.66 12.38
C GLU A 14 -3.20 7.08 11.09
N LEU A 15 -2.91 7.93 10.10
CA LEU A 15 -2.24 7.50 8.88
C LEU A 15 -0.77 7.17 9.17
N ARG A 16 -0.24 6.15 8.48
CA ARG A 16 1.20 5.91 8.52
C ARG A 16 1.92 7.10 7.89
N PRO A 17 3.11 7.50 8.37
CA PRO A 17 3.84 8.64 7.82
C PRO A 17 4.12 8.53 6.32
N ASN A 18 4.26 7.31 5.79
CA ASN A 18 4.46 7.02 4.37
C ASN A 18 3.16 6.96 3.53
N GLN A 19 2.00 7.22 4.12
CA GLN A 19 0.71 7.31 3.43
C GLN A 19 0.19 8.75 3.35
N LEU A 20 0.95 9.72 3.85
CA LEU A 20 0.61 11.14 3.87
C LEU A 20 1.87 11.93 3.51
N SER A 21 1.72 12.99 2.71
CA SER A 21 2.77 13.97 2.45
C SER A 21 2.31 15.34 2.92
N LEU A 22 3.05 15.93 3.87
CA LEU A 22 2.83 17.29 4.40
C LEU A 22 4.04 18.19 4.15
N TYR A 23 4.85 17.96 3.11
CA TYR A 23 6.01 18.80 2.82
C TYR A 23 5.62 20.29 2.67
N PRO A 24 6.30 21.23 3.35
CA PRO A 24 6.02 22.65 3.20
C PRO A 24 6.23 23.12 1.76
N GLY A 25 5.26 23.88 1.22
CA GLY A 25 5.31 24.38 -0.16
C GLY A 25 4.81 23.40 -1.22
N GLU A 26 4.58 22.13 -0.86
CA GLU A 26 4.01 21.13 -1.77
C GLU A 26 2.50 20.91 -1.51
N PRO A 27 1.75 20.43 -2.53
CA PRO A 27 0.39 20.00 -2.31
C PRO A 27 0.33 18.87 -1.29
N THR A 28 -0.56 18.98 -0.31
CA THR A 28 -0.83 17.86 0.59
C THR A 28 -1.36 16.66 -0.19
N MET A 29 -0.68 15.53 -0.06
CA MET A 29 -1.08 14.27 -0.71
C MET A 29 -1.31 13.17 0.30
N VAL A 30 -2.19 12.23 -0.05
CA VAL A 30 -2.48 11.06 0.78
C VAL A 30 -2.67 9.85 -0.12
N ALA A 31 -2.16 8.69 0.32
CA ALA A 31 -2.51 7.42 -0.27
C ALA A 31 -3.98 7.12 0.06
N CYS A 32 -4.80 6.86 -0.96
CA CYS A 32 -6.20 6.50 -0.77
C CYS A 32 -6.31 5.28 0.16
N PRO A 33 -7.15 5.30 1.21
CA PRO A 33 -7.23 4.20 2.16
C PRO A 33 -7.79 2.89 1.55
N ASP A 34 -8.53 2.99 0.45
CA ASP A 34 -9.13 1.81 -0.20
C ASP A 34 -8.24 1.22 -1.30
N CYS A 35 -7.61 2.04 -2.15
CA CYS A 35 -6.85 1.56 -3.32
C CYS A 35 -5.34 1.84 -3.24
N GLY A 36 -4.86 2.53 -2.20
CA GLY A 36 -3.44 2.87 -2.01
C GLY A 36 -2.88 3.93 -2.95
N ALA A 37 -3.62 4.33 -4.00
CA ALA A 37 -3.13 5.28 -4.97
C ALA A 37 -2.99 6.69 -4.37
N TRP A 38 -1.88 7.38 -4.68
CA TRP A 38 -1.60 8.72 -4.19
C TRP A 38 -2.52 9.75 -4.81
N ARG A 39 -3.18 10.56 -3.98
CA ARG A 39 -4.12 11.59 -4.41
C ARG A 39 -3.88 12.87 -3.63
N VAL A 40 -4.09 14.00 -4.29
CA VAL A 40 -4.08 15.30 -3.64
C VAL A 40 -5.27 15.42 -2.69
N LEU A 41 -5.05 16.02 -1.52
CA LEU A 41 -6.13 16.46 -0.63
C LEU A 41 -6.65 17.81 -1.08
N ARG A 42 -7.95 17.90 -1.39
CA ARG A 42 -8.64 19.15 -1.69
C ARG A 42 -9.71 19.39 -0.66
N ARG A 43 -9.65 20.53 0.05
CA ARG A 43 -10.61 20.86 1.13
C ARG A 43 -10.73 19.73 2.15
N SER A 44 -9.59 19.18 2.58
CA SER A 44 -9.52 18.07 3.54
C SER A 44 -10.20 16.78 3.06
N MET A 45 -10.32 16.58 1.74
CA MET A 45 -10.88 15.36 1.14
C MET A 45 -9.97 14.76 0.09
N VAL A 46 -9.90 13.43 0.04
CA VAL A 46 -9.24 12.68 -1.03
C VAL A 46 -9.89 13.03 -2.36
N ALA A 47 -9.09 13.49 -3.33
CA ALA A 47 -9.60 13.80 -4.66
C ALA A 47 -10.38 12.60 -5.26
N PRO A 48 -11.57 12.82 -5.85
CA PRO A 48 -12.32 11.76 -6.50
C PRO A 48 -11.51 11.07 -7.60
N HIS A 49 -11.57 9.75 -7.66
CA HIS A 49 -10.84 8.94 -8.63
C HIS A 49 -11.54 7.60 -8.89
N ARG A 50 -11.05 6.88 -9.91
CA ARG A 50 -11.54 5.55 -10.28
C ARG A 50 -10.81 4.45 -9.50
N ALA A 51 -11.48 3.31 -9.33
CA ALA A 51 -10.87 2.10 -8.79
C ALA A 51 -9.87 1.49 -9.80
N ALA A 52 -9.26 0.37 -9.44
CA ALA A 52 -8.27 -0.32 -10.30
C ALA A 52 -8.87 -0.78 -11.64
N ASP A 53 -10.18 -1.01 -11.69
CA ASP A 53 -10.92 -1.34 -12.93
C ASP A 53 -11.06 -0.17 -13.92
N GLY A 54 -10.62 1.04 -13.54
CA GLY A 54 -10.71 2.26 -14.36
C GLY A 54 -12.13 2.83 -14.54
N ASN A 55 -13.18 2.09 -14.17
CA ASN A 55 -14.57 2.40 -14.50
C ASN A 55 -15.37 2.79 -13.26
N THR A 56 -15.25 2.03 -12.17
CA THR A 56 -16.02 2.31 -10.96
C THR A 56 -15.39 3.43 -10.16
N ARG A 57 -16.20 4.20 -9.44
CA ARG A 57 -15.69 5.21 -8.51
C ARG A 57 -15.07 4.50 -7.31
N CYS A 58 -13.84 4.85 -6.96
CA CYS A 58 -13.21 4.26 -5.78
C CYS A 58 -13.99 4.67 -4.51
N PRO A 59 -14.31 3.74 -3.59
CA PRO A 59 -15.04 4.04 -2.35
C PRO A 59 -14.33 5.08 -1.44
N GLY A 60 -13.00 5.16 -1.53
CA GLY A 60 -12.18 6.15 -0.83
C GLY A 60 -12.21 7.55 -1.44
N SER A 61 -12.86 7.73 -2.60
CA SER A 61 -13.07 9.04 -3.20
C SER A 61 -13.87 9.96 -2.28
N ALA A 62 -13.42 11.20 -2.11
CA ALA A 62 -14.05 12.17 -1.20
C ALA A 62 -14.10 11.70 0.27
N GLN A 63 -13.20 10.81 0.67
CA GLN A 63 -12.91 10.49 2.07
C GLN A 63 -12.38 11.74 2.77
N ARG A 64 -12.93 12.07 3.94
CA ARG A 64 -12.47 13.20 4.75
C ARG A 64 -11.24 12.81 5.56
N ILE A 65 -10.20 13.64 5.47
CA ILE A 65 -8.98 13.55 6.26
C ILE A 65 -8.86 14.82 7.09
N ARG A 66 -8.83 14.69 8.43
CA ARG A 66 -8.60 15.82 9.34
C ARG A 66 -7.10 16.01 9.52
N LEU A 67 -6.55 17.12 9.07
CA LEU A 67 -5.14 17.46 9.26
C LEU A 67 -4.91 17.96 10.69
N ASP A 68 -4.65 17.03 11.60
CA ASP A 68 -4.36 17.26 13.02
C ASP A 68 -2.87 17.14 13.37
N LEU A 69 -2.03 17.00 12.35
CA LEU A 69 -0.57 17.04 12.46
C LEU A 69 -0.04 18.28 11.75
N THR A 70 0.99 18.88 12.34
CA THR A 70 1.79 19.90 11.65
C THR A 70 2.78 19.23 10.67
N PRO A 71 3.22 19.95 9.62
CA PRO A 71 4.29 19.47 8.74
C PRO A 71 5.55 19.00 9.49
N GLY A 72 5.98 19.74 10.52
CA GLY A 72 7.14 19.38 11.34
C GLY A 72 6.94 18.11 12.15
N ALA A 73 5.76 17.93 12.77
CA ALA A 73 5.44 16.70 13.50
C ALA A 73 5.36 15.47 12.58
N TRP A 74 4.78 15.64 11.38
CA TRP A 74 4.78 14.59 10.36
C TRP A 74 6.20 14.24 9.90
N LEU A 75 7.05 15.23 9.63
CA LEU A 75 8.44 15.00 9.21
C LEU A 75 9.23 14.26 10.29
N ALA A 76 9.08 14.64 11.56
CA ALA A 76 9.71 13.92 12.67
C ALA A 76 9.27 12.45 12.72
N ARG A 77 7.96 12.18 12.57
CA ARG A 77 7.42 10.82 12.49
C ARG A 77 7.96 10.04 11.29
N LEU A 78 8.11 10.68 10.13
CA LEU A 78 8.66 10.08 8.93
C LEU A 78 10.12 9.65 9.16
N ARG A 79 10.94 10.53 9.74
CA ARG A 79 12.35 10.20 10.05
C ARG A 79 12.48 9.05 11.04
N ILE A 80 11.66 9.03 12.10
CA ILE A 80 11.63 7.88 13.02
C ILE A 80 11.29 6.60 12.26
N ALA A 81 10.27 6.62 11.40
CA ALA A 81 9.87 5.45 10.62
C ALA A 81 10.97 4.97 9.66
N GLU A 82 11.69 5.90 9.02
CA GLU A 82 12.84 5.60 8.15
C GLU A 82 13.99 4.96 8.94
N THR A 83 14.36 5.53 10.10
CA THR A 83 15.38 4.94 10.98
C THR A 83 14.99 3.52 11.39
N GLN A 84 13.76 3.31 11.85
CA GLN A 84 13.27 1.99 12.24
C GLN A 84 13.23 1.00 11.07
N ALA A 85 12.91 1.46 9.85
CA ALA A 85 12.96 0.62 8.67
C ALA A 85 14.40 0.23 8.31
N GLY A 86 15.36 1.16 8.44
CA GLY A 86 16.78 0.92 8.19
C GLY A 86 17.45 -0.03 9.18
N LEU A 87 16.94 -0.11 10.43
CA LEU A 87 17.42 -1.07 11.42
C LEU A 87 17.01 -2.53 11.13
N ARG A 88 16.08 -2.75 10.19
CA ARG A 88 15.63 -4.11 9.86
C ARG A 88 16.73 -4.85 9.11
N ARG A 89 16.95 -6.12 9.47
CA ARG A 89 17.86 -7.00 8.73
C ARG A 89 17.31 -7.18 7.32
N PRO A 90 18.12 -6.94 6.26
CA PRO A 90 17.70 -7.21 4.91
C PRO A 90 17.49 -8.72 4.72
N THR A 91 16.32 -9.09 4.18
CA THR A 91 16.06 -10.43 3.70
C THR A 91 16.45 -10.52 2.23
N THR A 92 17.38 -11.42 1.92
CA THR A 92 17.67 -11.77 0.53
C THR A 92 16.59 -12.72 0.05
N VAL A 93 15.82 -12.32 -0.96
CA VAL A 93 14.92 -13.23 -1.67
C VAL A 93 15.79 -14.22 -2.43
N ARG A 94 15.72 -15.50 -2.03
CA ARG A 94 16.35 -16.56 -2.81
C ARG A 94 15.54 -16.73 -4.10
N PRO A 95 16.19 -16.89 -5.26
CA PRO A 95 15.51 -17.33 -6.46
C PRO A 95 14.68 -18.58 -6.17
N ALA A 96 13.49 -18.68 -6.79
CA ALA A 96 12.71 -19.91 -6.70
C ALA A 96 13.54 -21.08 -7.23
N ASP A 97 13.49 -22.22 -6.54
CA ASP A 97 14.13 -23.43 -7.04
C ASP A 97 13.54 -23.75 -8.43
N PRO A 98 14.39 -24.09 -9.42
CA PRO A 98 13.89 -24.49 -10.72
C PRO A 98 13.01 -25.73 -10.55
N HIS A 99 11.86 -25.75 -11.24
CA HIS A 99 10.98 -26.90 -11.25
C HIS A 99 11.68 -28.06 -11.98
N ILE A 100 12.37 -28.93 -11.24
CA ILE A 100 12.96 -30.15 -11.82
C ILE A 100 11.80 -31.13 -12.05
N GLU A 101 11.39 -31.32 -13.31
CA GLU A 101 10.51 -32.42 -13.68
C GLU A 101 11.18 -33.75 -13.29
N ARG A 102 10.46 -34.53 -12.48
CA ARG A 102 10.89 -35.87 -12.07
C ARG A 102 10.73 -36.79 -13.28
N VAL A 103 11.82 -37.23 -13.90
CA VAL A 103 11.78 -38.25 -14.95
C VAL A 103 11.25 -39.55 -14.32
N PRO A 104 10.11 -40.11 -14.79
CA PRO A 104 9.59 -41.36 -14.25
C PRO A 104 10.53 -42.52 -14.62
N GLY A 105 10.87 -43.32 -13.61
CA GLY A 105 11.82 -44.42 -13.69
C GLY A 105 11.37 -45.54 -14.62
N ARG A 106 12.35 -46.08 -15.34
CA ARG A 106 12.29 -47.35 -16.09
C ARG A 106 11.89 -48.48 -15.15
N VAL A 107 10.77 -49.14 -15.43
CA VAL A 107 10.39 -50.39 -14.76
C VAL A 107 11.12 -51.54 -15.44
N ASP A 108 12.01 -52.22 -14.70
CA ASP A 108 12.64 -53.45 -15.16
C ASP A 108 11.61 -54.59 -15.11
N ALA A 109 11.33 -55.16 -16.26
CA ALA A 109 10.45 -56.31 -16.43
C ALA A 109 11.16 -57.59 -15.97
N ALA A 110 10.96 -58.00 -14.71
CA ALA A 110 11.36 -59.32 -14.24
C ALA A 110 10.42 -59.80 -13.12
N ASN A 111 9.27 -60.37 -13.50
CA ASN A 111 8.71 -61.60 -12.91
C ASN A 111 7.32 -61.89 -13.48
N ALA A 112 7.28 -62.77 -14.47
CA ALA A 112 6.09 -63.50 -14.86
C ALA A 112 6.48 -64.98 -15.03
N ALA A 113 6.43 -65.71 -13.91
CA ALA A 113 6.46 -67.17 -13.89
C ALA A 113 5.73 -67.65 -12.62
N ALA A 114 4.46 -67.98 -12.78
CA ALA A 114 3.70 -68.93 -11.97
C ALA A 114 2.47 -69.37 -12.76
#